data_AF-A0A143PU75-F1
#
_entry.id   AF-A0A143PU75-F1
#
_cell.length_a   1.000
_cell.length_b   1.000
_cell.length_c   1.000
_cell.angle_alpha   90.00
_cell.angle_beta   90.00
_cell.angle_gamma   90.00
#
_symmetry.space_group_name_H-M   'P 1'
#
loop_
_entity.id
_entity.type
_entity.pdbx_description
1 polymer ?
#
loop_
_entity_poly.entity_id
_entity_poly.type
_entity_poly.pdbx_seq_one_letter_code
_entity_poly.pdbx_strand_id
1 'polypeptide(L)'
;MFRLDRRMFVLAATLLLAAGCGRSATVPEAIEVFDVKTGYDDGGHASGQNRLLPTIAFKVRNKAGRPIHSVQFNAVFRVIGDPEELGAQLVQGIGYSGLPAGQEVGPFTLRSMFGYSGEQARREMFQHASFQDVQVQLFAKQGGNQWVKLSELVVDRQLLLIAKAPAARK
;
A
#
# COMPACT_ATOMS: atom_id res chain seq x y z
N MET A 1 -2.65 -13.99 80.64
CA MET A 1 -3.30 -14.64 79.47
C MET A 1 -4.16 -13.59 78.78
N PHE A 2 -4.26 -13.61 77.44
CA PHE A 2 -4.77 -12.59 76.50
C PHE A 2 -3.72 -11.66 75.84
N ARG A 3 -3.18 -12.14 74.70
CA ARG A 3 -2.57 -11.34 73.63
C ARG A 3 -3.70 -10.77 72.75
N LEU A 4 -3.61 -9.49 72.39
CA LEU A 4 -4.56 -8.82 71.51
C LEU A 4 -3.98 -8.77 70.09
N ASP A 5 -4.35 -9.74 69.26
CA ASP A 5 -4.18 -9.64 67.81
C ASP A 5 -5.39 -8.89 67.23
N ARG A 6 -5.16 -7.73 66.62
CA ARG A 6 -6.14 -7.09 65.72
C ARG A 6 -5.43 -6.53 64.49
N ARG A 7 -5.37 -7.40 63.50
CA ARG A 7 -5.17 -7.08 62.10
C ARG A 7 -6.25 -6.08 61.63
N MET A 8 -5.86 -5.22 60.68
CA MET A 8 -6.68 -4.64 59.61
C MET A 8 -7.44 -3.33 59.93
N PHE A 9 -7.01 -2.22 59.31
CA PHE A 9 -7.75 -1.05 58.76
C PHE A 9 -6.65 -0.02 58.34
N VAL A 10 -6.55 0.62 57.18
CA VAL A 10 -7.31 0.69 55.92
C VAL A 10 -6.55 1.65 54.96
N LEU A 11 -6.58 1.38 53.64
CA LEU A 11 -6.46 2.28 52.45
C LEU A 11 -5.32 3.31 52.36
N ALA A 12 -4.78 3.72 51.22
CA ALA A 12 -4.82 3.35 49.81
C ALA A 12 -3.90 4.37 49.11
N ALA A 13 -2.94 3.93 48.31
CA ALA A 13 -2.30 4.75 47.27
C ALA A 13 -1.43 3.90 46.34
N THR A 14 -1.93 2.75 45.89
CA THR A 14 -1.29 2.06 44.77
C THR A 14 -1.82 2.67 43.48
N LEU A 15 -1.29 3.83 43.11
CA LEU A 15 -1.42 4.33 41.74
C LEU A 15 -0.67 3.35 40.84
N LEU A 16 -1.40 2.37 40.27
CA LEU A 16 -0.90 1.63 39.13
C LEU A 16 -0.81 2.62 37.96
N LEU A 17 0.37 3.23 37.81
CA LEU A 17 0.82 3.73 36.51
C LEU A 17 1.02 2.52 35.62
N ALA A 18 -0.08 1.97 35.09
CA ALA A 18 -0.05 1.17 33.89
C ALA A 18 0.30 2.12 32.73
N ALA A 19 1.56 2.52 32.66
CA ALA A 19 2.17 2.96 31.42
C ALA A 19 2.19 1.73 30.52
N GLY A 20 1.04 1.44 29.91
CA GLY A 20 0.96 0.50 28.82
C GLY A 20 1.88 1.04 27.75
N CYS A 21 3.10 0.50 27.67
CA CYS A 21 3.88 0.48 26.44
C CYS A 21 3.05 -0.29 25.43
N GLY A 22 2.05 0.39 24.86
CA GLY A 22 1.17 -0.15 23.85
C GLY A 22 2.06 -0.64 22.73
N ARG A 23 1.95 -1.93 22.41
CA ARG A 23 2.71 -2.56 21.34
C ARG A 23 2.70 -1.65 20.11
N SER A 24 3.85 -1.54 19.45
CA SER A 24 3.89 -0.79 18.22
C SER A 24 2.98 -1.45 17.18
N ALA A 25 1.79 -0.87 16.95
CA ALA A 25 0.91 -1.13 15.82
C ALA A 25 1.70 -1.46 14.55
N THR A 26 1.37 -2.61 13.96
CA THR A 26 1.98 -3.09 12.71
C THR A 26 1.48 -2.27 11.52
N VAL A 27 2.14 -2.36 10.36
CA VAL A 27 1.72 -1.62 9.15
C VAL A 27 0.24 -1.86 8.79
N PRO A 28 -0.28 -3.10 8.77
CA PRO A 28 -1.70 -3.35 8.45
C PRO A 28 -2.68 -2.79 9.49
N GLU A 29 -2.24 -2.70 10.75
CA GLU A 29 -3.01 -2.08 11.83
C GLU A 29 -3.00 -0.55 11.76
N ALA A 30 -1.94 0.05 11.23
CA ALA A 30 -1.74 1.50 11.22
C ALA A 30 -2.11 2.18 9.90
N ILE A 31 -2.03 1.47 8.78
CA ILE A 31 -2.30 2.02 7.44
C ILE A 31 -3.66 1.54 6.94
N GLU A 32 -4.46 2.48 6.48
CA GLU A 32 -5.62 2.25 5.62
C GLU A 32 -5.25 2.64 4.19
N VAL A 33 -5.48 1.74 3.23
CA VAL A 33 -5.37 2.02 1.79
C VAL A 33 -6.74 2.39 1.28
N PHE A 34 -6.87 3.54 0.60
CA PHE A 34 -8.16 4.04 0.11
C PHE A 34 -8.01 4.79 -1.23
N ASP A 35 -9.14 5.16 -1.85
CA ASP A 35 -9.18 5.79 -3.20
C ASP A 35 -8.37 4.98 -4.22
N VAL A 36 -8.56 3.65 -4.18
CA VAL A 36 -7.81 2.72 -5.03
C VAL A 36 -8.41 2.70 -6.43
N LYS A 37 -7.56 2.85 -7.42
CA LYS A 37 -7.89 2.73 -8.84
C LYS A 37 -6.90 1.79 -9.50
N THR A 38 -7.41 0.84 -10.28
CA THR A 38 -6.58 -0.03 -11.11
C THR A 38 -6.90 0.23 -12.58
N GLY A 39 -5.97 -0.14 -13.45
CA GLY A 39 -6.09 0.10 -14.88
C GLY A 39 -4.74 0.02 -15.56
N TYR A 40 -4.64 0.61 -16.75
CA TYR A 40 -3.45 0.56 -17.57
C TYR A 40 -2.96 1.97 -17.94
N ASP A 41 -1.68 2.22 -17.70
CA ASP A 41 -0.96 3.36 -18.25
C ASP A 41 -0.71 3.12 -19.74
N ASP A 42 -0.74 4.19 -20.54
CA ASP A 42 -0.69 4.11 -21.99
C ASP A 42 0.68 3.66 -22.54
N GLY A 43 1.71 3.62 -21.69
CA GLY A 43 3.05 3.11 -21.97
C GLY A 43 3.76 3.77 -23.16
N GLY A 44 3.20 4.84 -23.72
CA GLY A 44 3.61 5.41 -25.00
C GLY A 44 3.53 4.44 -26.18
N HIS A 45 4.28 4.77 -27.23
CA HIS A 45 4.53 3.87 -28.37
C HIS A 45 5.97 3.40 -28.32
N ALA A 46 6.19 2.11 -28.56
CA ALA A 46 7.52 1.56 -28.73
C ALA A 46 7.51 0.53 -29.84
N SER A 47 8.50 0.63 -30.74
CA SER A 47 8.61 -0.22 -31.93
C SER A 47 7.34 -0.21 -32.81
N GLY A 48 6.66 0.95 -32.91
CA GLY A 48 5.45 1.10 -33.72
C GLY A 48 4.17 0.55 -33.08
N GLN A 49 4.25 -0.06 -31.91
CA GLN A 49 3.09 -0.64 -31.22
C GLN A 49 2.62 0.24 -30.05
N ASN A 50 1.30 0.26 -29.85
CA ASN A 50 0.67 0.77 -28.64
C ASN A 50 1.00 -0.14 -27.46
N ARG A 51 1.08 0.45 -26.27
CA ARG A 51 1.30 -0.28 -25.01
C ARG A 51 0.16 -0.09 -24.03
N LEU A 52 0.04 -1.08 -23.15
CA LEU A 52 -0.83 -1.07 -21.99
C LEU A 52 -0.06 -1.65 -20.80
N LEU A 53 0.27 -0.81 -19.83
CA LEU A 53 1.06 -1.19 -18.65
C LEU A 53 0.18 -1.25 -17.41
N PRO A 54 -0.01 -2.43 -16.77
CA PRO A 54 -0.78 -2.57 -15.55
C PRO A 54 -0.33 -1.59 -14.47
N THR A 55 -1.30 -0.92 -13.85
CA THR A 55 -1.06 0.19 -12.93
C THR A 55 -2.07 0.18 -11.79
N ILE A 56 -1.61 0.53 -10.59
CA ILE A 56 -2.44 0.83 -9.42
C ILE A 56 -2.13 2.25 -8.93
N ALA A 57 -3.18 3.00 -8.63
CA ALA A 57 -3.11 4.28 -7.94
C ALA A 57 -3.88 4.19 -6.62
N PHE A 58 -3.33 4.71 -5.53
CA PHE A 58 -3.97 4.66 -4.22
C PHE A 58 -3.49 5.77 -3.31
N LYS A 59 -4.27 6.08 -2.27
CA LYS A 59 -3.86 6.91 -1.14
C LYS A 59 -3.75 6.06 0.12
N VAL A 60 -3.05 6.59 1.12
CA VAL A 60 -2.97 5.94 2.43
C VAL A 60 -3.27 6.93 3.55
N ARG A 61 -3.93 6.43 4.59
CA ARG A 61 -4.21 7.17 5.84
C ARG A 61 -3.54 6.45 6.99
N ASN A 62 -2.93 7.21 7.90
CA ASN A 62 -2.52 6.68 9.19
C ASN A 62 -3.72 6.65 10.15
N LYS A 63 -4.29 5.47 10.39
CA LYS A 63 -5.40 5.26 11.34
C LYS A 63 -4.94 4.97 12.77
N ALA A 64 -3.63 4.86 13.01
CA ALA A 64 -3.11 4.70 14.36
C ALA A 64 -3.12 6.04 15.12
N GLY A 65 -3.20 5.97 16.46
CA GLY A 65 -3.13 7.14 17.34
C GLY A 65 -1.74 7.78 17.48
N ARG A 66 -0.78 7.45 16.61
CA ARG A 66 0.59 7.98 16.64
C ARG A 66 1.22 8.01 15.25
N PRO A 67 2.31 8.77 15.03
CA PRO A 67 2.99 8.80 13.73
C PRO A 67 3.51 7.43 13.28
N ILE A 68 3.49 7.19 11.97
CA ILE A 68 4.12 6.04 11.32
C ILE A 68 5.24 6.52 10.39
N HIS A 69 6.40 5.87 10.42
CA HIS A 69 7.60 6.32 9.71
C HIS A 69 8.11 5.24 8.76
N SER A 70 8.88 5.65 7.76
CA SER A 70 9.71 4.77 6.93
C SER A 70 8.93 3.61 6.29
N VAL A 71 7.77 3.92 5.69
CA VAL A 71 6.92 2.94 5.01
C VAL A 71 7.24 2.94 3.52
N GLN A 72 7.51 1.76 2.98
CA GLN A 72 7.65 1.50 1.56
C GLN A 72 6.42 0.73 1.06
N PHE A 73 6.05 0.97 -0.20
CA PHE A 73 5.01 0.23 -0.89
C PHE A 73 5.61 -0.51 -2.08
N ASN A 74 5.15 -1.73 -2.32
CA ASN A 74 5.55 -2.52 -3.47
C ASN A 74 4.29 -3.11 -4.12
N ALA A 75 4.12 -2.90 -5.42
CA ALA A 75 3.04 -3.50 -6.20
C ALA A 75 3.65 -4.58 -7.07
N VAL A 76 3.15 -5.81 -6.93
CA VAL A 76 3.55 -6.96 -7.74
C VAL A 76 2.39 -7.34 -8.64
N PHE A 77 2.66 -7.41 -9.94
CA PHE A 77 1.67 -7.70 -10.98
C PHE A 77 1.89 -9.11 -11.53
N ARG A 78 0.80 -9.86 -11.73
CA ARG A 78 0.81 -11.22 -12.30
C ARG A 78 -0.34 -11.39 -13.27
N VAL A 79 -0.14 -12.16 -14.33
CA VAL A 79 -1.25 -12.62 -15.15
C VAL A 79 -2.05 -13.64 -14.35
N ILE A 80 -3.38 -13.54 -14.33
CA ILE A 80 -4.23 -14.46 -13.56
C ILE A 80 -4.10 -15.87 -14.15
N GLY A 81 -3.78 -16.83 -13.28
CA GLY A 81 -3.52 -18.22 -13.69
C GLY A 81 -2.06 -18.49 -14.07
N ASP A 82 -1.22 -17.47 -14.12
CA ASP A 82 0.22 -17.58 -14.31
C ASP A 82 0.95 -17.39 -12.96
N PRO A 83 1.77 -18.36 -12.51
CA PRO A 83 2.56 -18.19 -11.29
C PRO A 83 3.67 -17.14 -11.43
N GLU A 84 4.09 -16.79 -12.65
CA GLU A 84 5.20 -15.89 -12.89
C GLU A 84 4.83 -14.41 -12.64
N GLU A 85 5.82 -13.66 -12.17
CA GLU A 85 5.69 -12.21 -12.01
C GLU A 85 5.77 -11.53 -13.37
N LEU A 86 4.72 -10.76 -13.71
CA LEU A 86 4.74 -9.91 -14.89
C LEU A 86 5.66 -8.70 -14.66
N GLY A 87 5.62 -8.13 -13.46
CA GLY A 87 6.56 -7.11 -13.03
C GLY A 87 6.20 -6.54 -11.66
N ALA A 88 7.09 -5.73 -11.10
CA ALA A 88 6.86 -5.04 -9.84
C ALA A 88 7.43 -3.62 -9.85
N GLN A 89 6.87 -2.77 -8.99
CA GLN A 89 7.44 -1.46 -8.71
C GLN A 89 7.38 -1.17 -7.21
N LEU A 90 8.50 -0.68 -6.68
CA LEU A 90 8.64 -0.22 -5.31
C LEU A 90 8.70 1.31 -5.26
N VAL A 91 8.06 1.91 -4.25
CA VAL A 91 8.18 3.33 -3.93
C VAL A 91 8.39 3.54 -2.44
N GLN A 92 9.17 4.57 -2.10
CA GLN A 92 9.22 5.08 -0.74
C GLN A 92 8.00 5.96 -0.49
N GLY A 93 7.05 5.48 0.32
CA GLY A 93 5.77 6.14 0.53
C GLY A 93 5.78 7.15 1.67
N ILE A 94 6.29 6.74 2.84
CA ILE A 94 6.35 7.58 4.05
C ILE A 94 7.80 7.65 4.51
N GLY A 95 8.34 8.87 4.62
CA GLY A 95 9.73 9.11 5.02
C GLY A 95 9.97 9.01 6.53
N TYR A 96 11.18 9.41 6.93
CA TYR A 96 11.60 9.43 8.34
C TYR A 96 10.87 10.48 9.18
N SER A 97 10.43 11.60 8.58
CA SER A 97 9.56 12.58 9.26
C SER A 97 8.23 11.97 9.71
N GLY A 98 7.81 10.89 9.05
CA GLY A 98 6.59 10.17 9.36
C GLY A 98 5.32 10.81 8.84
N LEU A 99 4.25 10.02 8.84
CA LEU A 99 2.88 10.45 8.60
C LEU A 99 2.17 10.56 9.97
N PRO A 100 1.76 11.76 10.41
CA PRO A 100 1.07 11.92 11.68
C PRO A 100 -0.24 11.14 11.77
N ALA A 101 -0.76 10.94 12.98
CA ALA A 101 -2.04 10.28 13.21
C ALA A 101 -3.19 11.00 12.47
N GLY A 102 -4.05 10.23 11.82
CA GLY A 102 -5.19 10.74 11.04
C GLY A 102 -4.83 11.39 9.71
N GLN A 103 -3.54 11.59 9.40
CA GLN A 103 -3.12 12.24 8.15
C GLN A 103 -3.10 11.26 6.98
N GLU A 104 -3.19 11.84 5.78
CA GLU A 104 -3.21 11.15 4.50
C GLU A 104 -2.02 11.55 3.63
N VAL A 105 -1.61 10.65 2.74
CA VAL A 105 -0.58 10.94 1.73
C VAL A 105 -0.85 10.14 0.45
N GLY A 106 -0.43 10.70 -0.67
CA GLY A 106 -0.62 10.15 -2.01
C GLY A 106 -1.20 11.19 -2.97
N PRO A 107 -1.72 10.76 -4.15
CA PRO A 107 -1.75 9.37 -4.59
C PRO A 107 -0.35 8.82 -4.88
N PHE A 108 -0.14 7.54 -4.57
CA PHE A 108 0.97 6.76 -5.09
C PHE A 108 0.52 6.07 -6.37
N THR A 109 1.38 6.07 -7.38
CA THR A 109 1.15 5.37 -8.64
C THR A 109 2.28 4.39 -8.88
N LEU A 110 1.94 3.11 -8.92
CA LEU A 110 2.86 2.02 -9.17
C LEU A 110 2.41 1.28 -10.42
N ARG A 111 3.35 0.99 -11.31
CA ARG A 111 3.13 0.47 -12.65
C ARG A 111 4.15 -0.61 -12.98
N SER A 112 3.69 -1.67 -13.62
CA SER A 112 4.58 -2.69 -14.19
C SER A 112 5.40 -2.12 -15.36
N MET A 113 6.68 -2.49 -15.46
CA MET A 113 7.48 -2.19 -16.65
C MET A 113 7.07 -3.02 -17.88
N PHE A 114 6.32 -4.10 -17.66
CA PHE A 114 5.85 -5.03 -18.68
C PHE A 114 4.33 -5.08 -18.72
N GLY A 115 3.79 -5.39 -19.89
CA GLY A 115 2.36 -5.44 -20.15
C GLY A 115 2.08 -5.85 -21.59
N TYR A 116 0.96 -5.38 -22.13
CA TYR A 116 0.53 -5.75 -23.47
C TYR A 116 1.03 -4.73 -24.50
N SER A 117 1.37 -5.21 -25.69
CA SER A 117 1.67 -4.39 -26.86
C SER A 117 0.84 -4.86 -28.05
N GLY A 118 0.47 -3.93 -28.94
CA GLY A 118 -0.33 -4.25 -30.12
C GLY A 118 -0.37 -3.10 -31.12
N GLU A 119 -0.68 -3.40 -32.38
CA GLU A 119 -0.82 -2.40 -33.43
C GLU A 119 -2.20 -1.72 -33.40
N GLN A 120 -3.18 -2.36 -32.77
CA GLN A 120 -4.55 -1.86 -32.65
C GLN A 120 -4.64 -0.65 -31.73
N ALA A 121 -5.79 0.05 -31.76
CA ALA A 121 -6.06 1.09 -30.77
C ALA A 121 -6.12 0.49 -29.35
N ARG A 122 -5.66 1.22 -28.34
CA ARG A 122 -5.63 0.76 -26.93
C ARG A 122 -6.96 0.22 -26.41
N ARG A 123 -8.08 0.83 -26.83
CA ARG A 123 -9.43 0.34 -26.44
C ARG A 123 -9.75 -1.04 -27.03
N GLU A 124 -9.29 -1.30 -28.25
CA GLU A 124 -9.48 -2.57 -28.94
C GLU A 124 -8.58 -3.66 -28.36
N MET A 125 -7.36 -3.30 -27.91
CA MET A 125 -6.45 -4.23 -27.25
C MET A 125 -7.09 -4.92 -26.03
N PHE A 126 -7.90 -4.21 -25.24
CA PHE A 126 -8.62 -4.80 -24.08
C PHE A 126 -9.64 -5.89 -24.45
N GLN A 127 -10.12 -5.88 -25.69
CA GLN A 127 -11.11 -6.82 -26.22
C GLN A 127 -10.47 -7.99 -26.96
N HIS A 128 -9.14 -7.96 -27.17
CA HIS A 128 -8.43 -8.99 -27.92
C HIS A 128 -8.45 -10.32 -27.15
N ALA A 129 -8.59 -11.44 -27.87
CA ALA A 129 -8.70 -12.77 -27.25
C ALA A 129 -7.44 -13.19 -26.45
N SER A 130 -6.27 -12.68 -26.85
CA SER A 130 -5.01 -12.90 -26.12
C SER A 130 -4.82 -11.97 -24.92
N PHE A 131 -5.74 -11.04 -24.67
CA PHE A 131 -5.68 -10.16 -23.51
C PHE A 131 -6.07 -10.95 -22.26
N GLN A 132 -5.09 -11.21 -21.41
CA GLN A 132 -5.29 -11.92 -20.15
C GLN A 132 -5.45 -10.91 -19.02
N ASP A 133 -6.26 -11.23 -18.02
CA ASP A 133 -6.44 -10.34 -16.88
C ASP A 133 -5.21 -10.36 -15.98
N VAL A 134 -4.87 -9.19 -15.44
CA VAL A 134 -3.74 -9.02 -14.53
C VAL A 134 -4.27 -8.80 -13.12
N GLN A 135 -3.64 -9.44 -12.14
CA GLN A 135 -3.81 -9.18 -10.72
C GLN A 135 -2.66 -8.30 -10.21
N VAL A 136 -2.97 -7.38 -9.30
CA VAL A 136 -1.99 -6.65 -8.51
C VAL A 136 -2.10 -7.02 -7.03
N GLN A 137 -0.96 -7.36 -6.43
CA GLN A 137 -0.81 -7.48 -4.99
C GLN A 137 -0.02 -6.28 -4.46
N LEU A 138 -0.64 -5.51 -3.56
CA LEU A 138 0.00 -4.38 -2.91
C LEU A 138 0.56 -4.84 -1.57
N PHE A 139 1.85 -4.61 -1.38
CA PHE A 139 2.57 -4.88 -0.14
C PHE A 139 3.06 -3.58 0.49
N ALA A 140 3.26 -3.62 1.80
CA ALA A 140 3.97 -2.58 2.51
C ALA A 140 5.00 -3.16 3.48
N LYS A 141 5.99 -2.33 3.81
CA LYS A 141 7.04 -2.64 4.78
C LYS A 141 7.39 -1.37 5.53
N GLN A 142 7.52 -1.48 6.86
CA GLN A 142 8.03 -0.41 7.71
C GLN A 142 9.46 -0.72 8.14
N GLY A 143 10.39 0.18 7.85
CA GLY A 143 11.80 0.04 8.25
C GLY A 143 12.40 -1.28 7.80
N GLY A 144 12.98 -2.05 8.73
CA GLY A 144 13.59 -3.36 8.48
C GLY A 144 12.62 -4.54 8.47
N ASN A 145 11.32 -4.33 8.71
CA ASN A 145 10.35 -5.42 8.89
C ASN A 145 10.13 -6.25 7.60
N GLN A 146 9.39 -7.35 7.73
CA GLN A 146 8.96 -8.14 6.57
C GLN A 146 7.89 -7.41 5.76
N TRP A 147 7.81 -7.74 4.47
CA TRP A 147 6.71 -7.30 3.61
C TRP A 147 5.41 -7.94 4.05
N VAL A 148 4.35 -7.14 4.13
CA VAL A 148 3.00 -7.59 4.45
C VAL A 148 2.04 -7.18 3.33
N LYS A 149 1.17 -8.11 2.91
CA LYS A 149 0.16 -7.84 1.88
C LYS A 149 -0.93 -6.94 2.46
N LEU A 150 -1.23 -5.84 1.79
CA LEU A 150 -2.28 -4.89 2.15
C LEU A 150 -3.55 -5.11 1.33
N SER A 151 -3.42 -5.39 0.04
CA SER A 151 -4.56 -5.64 -0.84
C SER A 151 -4.17 -6.54 -2.01
N GLU A 152 -5.18 -7.13 -2.63
CA GLU A 152 -5.07 -7.94 -3.84
C GLU A 152 -6.29 -7.64 -4.70
N LEU A 153 -6.06 -7.22 -5.95
CA LEU A 153 -7.10 -6.68 -6.83
C LEU A 153 -6.87 -7.15 -8.26
N VAL A 154 -7.94 -7.32 -9.02
CA VAL A 154 -7.85 -7.44 -10.49
C VAL A 154 -7.63 -6.03 -11.06
N VAL A 155 -6.79 -5.93 -12.08
CA VAL A 155 -6.52 -4.68 -12.80
C VAL A 155 -7.63 -4.48 -13.82
N ASP A 156 -8.37 -3.39 -13.67
CA ASP A 156 -9.50 -3.08 -14.56
C ASP A 156 -9.04 -2.88 -16.01
N ARG A 157 -9.83 -3.37 -16.98
CA ARG A 157 -9.56 -3.19 -18.42
C ARG A 157 -9.92 -1.78 -18.90
N GLN A 158 -9.22 -0.78 -18.36
CA GLN A 158 -9.41 0.63 -18.68
C GLN A 158 -8.09 1.39 -18.68
N LEU A 159 -8.05 2.52 -19.40
CA LEU A 159 -6.92 3.44 -19.28
C LEU A 159 -7.02 4.24 -17.98
N LEU A 160 -5.92 4.26 -17.24
CA LEU A 160 -5.78 5.05 -16.04
C LEU A 160 -5.31 6.46 -16.42
N LEU A 161 -6.23 7.42 -16.39
CA LEU A 161 -5.89 8.84 -16.55
C LEU A 161 -5.28 9.36 -15.25
N ILE A 162 -3.96 9.22 -15.13
CA ILE A 162 -3.21 9.73 -13.99
C ILE A 162 -2.58 11.05 -14.41
N ALA A 163 -2.89 12.13 -13.68
CA ALA A 163 -2.24 13.40 -13.88
C ALA A 163 -0.72 13.22 -13.68
N LYS A 164 0.05 13.35 -14.76
CA LYS A 164 1.50 13.26 -14.71
C LYS A 164 1.99 14.41 -13.81
N ALA A 165 2.77 14.10 -12.78
CA ALA A 165 3.40 15.14 -11.98
C ALA A 165 4.17 16.10 -12.91
N PRO A 166 4.04 17.43 -12.76
CA PRO A 166 4.77 18.36 -13.60
C PRO A 166 6.26 18.04 -13.50
N ALA A 167 6.92 17.90 -14.65
CA ALA A 167 8.35 17.60 -14.70
C ALA A 167 9.09 18.63 -13.84
N ALA A 168 9.83 18.17 -12.82
CA ALA A 168 10.67 19.05 -12.02
C ALA A 168 11.62 19.77 -12.99
N ARG A 169 11.52 21.11 -13.05
CA ARG A 169 12.56 21.92 -13.71
C ARG A 169 13.86 21.63 -12.96
N LYS A 170 14.85 21.13 -13.70
CA LYS A 170 16.24 21.11 -13.24
C LYS A 170 16.76 22.53 -13.10
#